data_AF-A0A2N3IA09-F1
#
_entry.id   AF-A0A2N3IA09-F1
#
_cell.length_a   1.000
_cell.length_b   1.000
_cell.length_c   1.000
_cell.angle_alpha   90.00
_cell.angle_beta   90.00
_cell.angle_gamma   90.00
#
_symmetry.space_group_name_H-M   'P 1'
#
loop_
_entity.id
_entity.type
_entity.pdbx_description
1 polymer ?
#
loop_
_entity_poly.entity_id
_entity_poly.type
_entity_poly.pdbx_seq_one_letter_code
_entity_poly.pdbx_strand_id
1 'polypeptide(L)'
;MPNHFHLLIRIKSEKEIGIYKHLNSNGSKDSVRFQTQPDENLSEFEEPDRVGIKKPNPTKHFSHLFNACSKYINKKYQRTGSLFERPFKRKLVDDETYFRTLVLYIHNNPIHHGFTDIAVDYPWSSYLTCLSGKPTNLKRKEVIEWFDDETNFKYMHLQQVDFIEMDDWLEI
;
A
#
# COMPACT_ATOMS: atom_id res chain seq x y z
N MET A 1 -16.69 9.19 -12.82
CA MET A 1 -15.23 9.13 -12.62
C MET A 1 -14.63 7.94 -13.36
N PRO A 2 -13.44 8.06 -13.96
CA PRO A 2 -12.65 6.90 -14.37
C PRO A 2 -12.29 6.03 -13.15
N ASN A 3 -12.07 4.74 -13.39
CA ASN A 3 -11.76 3.77 -12.35
C ASN A 3 -10.37 4.09 -11.75
N HIS A 4 -10.34 4.47 -10.48
CA HIS A 4 -9.12 4.82 -9.76
C HIS A 4 -9.07 4.08 -8.41
N PHE A 5 -7.87 3.84 -7.90
CA PHE A 5 -7.64 3.18 -6.62
C PHE A 5 -6.65 4.00 -5.81
N HIS A 6 -6.90 4.11 -4.51
CA HIS A 6 -6.05 4.85 -3.59
C HIS A 6 -5.29 3.88 -2.70
N LEU A 7 -4.00 4.14 -2.49
CA LEU A 7 -3.13 3.35 -1.63
C LEU A 7 -2.42 4.27 -0.65
N LEU A 8 -2.57 3.99 0.64
CA LEU A 8 -1.72 4.56 1.68
C LEU A 8 -0.59 3.57 2.00
N ILE A 9 0.64 4.01 1.83
CA ILE A 9 1.83 3.17 1.97
C ILE A 9 2.88 3.85 2.83
N ARG A 10 3.59 3.06 3.65
CA ARG A 10 4.83 3.49 4.29
C ARG A 10 6.01 2.96 3.48
N ILE A 11 6.84 3.86 2.98
CA ILE A 11 8.15 3.50 2.44
C ILE A 11 9.11 3.40 3.63
N LYS A 12 9.69 2.21 3.84
CA LYS A 12 10.73 1.99 4.84
C LYS A 12 11.96 2.81 4.51
N SER A 13 12.64 3.31 5.54
CA SER A 13 13.94 3.98 5.36
C SER A 13 14.98 3.02 4.80
N GLU A 14 16.07 3.57 4.24
CA GLU A 14 17.17 2.77 3.70
C GLU A 14 17.77 1.80 4.73
N LYS A 15 17.76 2.16 6.02
CA LYS A 15 18.21 1.30 7.12
C LYS A 15 17.23 0.15 7.40
N GLU A 16 15.93 0.42 7.34
CA GLU A 16 14.87 -0.56 7.59
C GLU A 16 14.63 -1.54 6.42
N ILE A 17 14.95 -1.12 5.18
CA ILE A 17 14.77 -1.96 4.00
C ILE A 17 15.72 -3.18 4.06
N GLY A 18 16.97 -2.99 4.51
CA GLY A 18 17.98 -4.04 4.54
C GLY A 18 18.35 -4.57 3.15
N ILE A 19 18.97 -5.75 3.09
CA ILE A 19 19.39 -6.42 1.84
C ILE A 19 18.62 -7.72 1.64
N TYR A 20 18.44 -8.18 0.40
CA TYR A 20 17.80 -9.48 0.14
C TYR A 20 18.62 -10.63 0.74
N LYS A 21 17.95 -11.52 1.48
CA LYS A 21 18.57 -12.67 2.15
C LYS A 21 19.07 -13.76 1.20
N HIS A 22 18.44 -13.89 0.03
CA HIS A 22 18.77 -14.92 -0.95
C HIS A 22 18.82 -14.33 -2.36
N LEU A 23 19.98 -14.43 -3.02
CA LEU A 23 20.03 -14.33 -4.47
C LEU A 23 19.55 -15.64 -5.10
N ASN A 24 19.10 -15.58 -6.35
CA ASN A 24 18.35 -16.62 -7.08
C ASN A 24 19.07 -17.99 -7.26
N SER A 25 20.11 -18.34 -6.51
CA SER A 25 20.93 -19.53 -6.75
C SER A 25 20.31 -20.86 -6.31
N ASN A 26 19.36 -20.89 -5.37
CA ASN A 26 18.95 -22.15 -4.72
C ASN A 26 17.47 -22.56 -4.93
N GLY A 27 16.74 -21.97 -5.87
CA GLY A 27 15.35 -22.38 -6.13
C GLY A 27 14.41 -22.24 -4.92
N SER A 28 14.71 -21.31 -4.00
CA SER A 28 13.94 -21.11 -2.78
C SER A 28 12.50 -20.67 -3.07
N LYS A 29 11.55 -21.09 -2.22
CA LYS A 29 10.14 -20.68 -2.31
C LYS A 29 10.04 -19.14 -2.30
N ASP A 30 9.13 -18.59 -3.13
CA ASP A 30 8.93 -17.14 -3.28
C ASP A 30 8.71 -16.40 -1.94
N SER A 31 8.13 -17.08 -0.94
CA SER A 31 7.90 -16.52 0.41
C SER A 31 9.17 -16.14 1.18
N VAL A 32 10.32 -16.71 0.81
CA VAL A 32 11.63 -16.46 1.45
C VAL A 32 12.49 -15.53 0.59
N ARG A 33 12.22 -15.48 -0.72
CA ARG A 33 12.97 -14.71 -1.72
C ARG A 33 12.96 -13.21 -1.47
N PHE A 34 11.83 -12.67 -1.02
CA PHE A 34 11.67 -11.23 -0.79
C PHE A 34 11.94 -10.81 0.66
N GLN A 35 12.40 -11.73 1.51
CA GLN A 35 12.79 -11.40 2.87
C GLN A 35 14.09 -10.60 2.87
N THR A 36 14.12 -9.56 3.70
CA THR A 36 15.28 -8.71 3.89
C THR A 36 15.89 -8.96 5.27
N GLN A 37 17.20 -8.75 5.37
CA GLN A 37 17.94 -8.79 6.62
C GLN A 37 18.63 -7.44 6.85
N PRO A 38 18.80 -7.00 8.12
CA PRO A 38 19.55 -5.80 8.44
C PRO A 38 20.95 -5.84 7.80
N ASP A 39 21.41 -4.70 7.31
CA ASP A 39 22.76 -4.57 6.76
C ASP A 39 23.73 -4.25 7.91
N GLU A 40 24.20 -5.30 8.60
CA GLU A 40 25.06 -5.17 9.79
C GLU A 40 26.53 -4.82 9.45
N ASN A 41 26.91 -4.83 8.16
CA ASN A 41 28.28 -4.54 7.71
C ASN A 41 28.35 -3.19 6.97
N LEU A 42 28.07 -2.10 7.69
CA LEU A 42 28.44 -0.73 7.30
C LEU A 42 29.97 -0.57 7.45
N SER A 43 30.78 -1.25 6.63
CA SER A 43 32.13 -0.77 6.37
C SER A 43 32.08 0.17 5.17
N GLU A 44 32.39 1.45 5.43
CA GLU A 44 32.60 2.52 4.47
C GLU A 44 33.75 2.16 3.50
N PHE A 45 33.50 1.28 2.54
CA PHE A 45 34.38 1.11 1.40
C PHE A 45 33.51 0.98 0.16
N GLU A 46 33.49 2.07 -0.60
CA GLU A 46 33.03 2.12 -1.99
C GLU A 46 33.88 1.14 -2.81
N GLU A 47 33.48 -0.12 -2.88
CA GLU A 47 33.98 -1.03 -3.91
C GLU A 47 32.90 -1.27 -4.97
N PRO A 48 33.22 -1.13 -6.27
CA PRO A 48 32.20 -1.03 -7.32
C PRO A 48 31.47 -2.35 -7.62
N ASP A 49 31.95 -3.49 -7.11
CA ASP A 49 31.62 -4.81 -7.65
C ASP A 49 31.32 -5.88 -6.58
N ARG A 50 30.41 -5.63 -5.63
CA ARG A 50 29.81 -6.72 -4.85
C ARG A 50 28.73 -7.45 -5.66
N VAL A 51 29.16 -8.32 -6.57
CA VAL A 51 28.30 -9.33 -7.24
C VAL A 51 27.71 -10.24 -6.17
N GLY A 52 26.57 -9.88 -5.58
CA GLY A 52 26.06 -10.65 -4.45
C GLY A 52 25.02 -9.94 -3.57
N ILE A 53 25.09 -8.62 -3.46
CA ILE A 53 24.24 -7.87 -2.53
C ILE A 53 23.27 -7.02 -3.32
N LYS A 54 21.98 -7.34 -3.22
CA LYS A 54 20.92 -6.57 -3.88
C LYS A 54 20.00 -5.96 -2.85
N LYS A 55 19.88 -4.63 -2.90
CA LYS A 55 18.90 -3.89 -2.12
C LYS A 55 17.55 -3.87 -2.82
N PRO A 56 16.43 -4.09 -2.11
CA PRO A 56 15.11 -3.83 -2.65
C PRO A 56 14.96 -2.39 -3.13
N ASN A 57 14.39 -2.21 -4.31
CA ASN A 57 14.04 -0.89 -4.83
C ASN A 57 12.50 -0.76 -4.82
N PRO A 58 11.91 0.10 -3.97
CA PRO A 58 10.47 0.25 -3.85
C PRO A 58 9.77 0.55 -5.18
N THR A 59 10.36 1.41 -6.02
CA THR A 59 9.81 1.74 -7.36
C THR A 59 9.69 0.52 -8.25
N LYS A 60 10.67 -0.40 -8.21
CA LYS A 60 10.59 -1.67 -8.95
C LYS A 60 9.47 -2.57 -8.43
N HIS A 61 9.16 -2.56 -7.14
CA HIS A 61 8.06 -3.35 -6.58
C HIS A 61 6.70 -2.86 -7.06
N PHE A 62 6.48 -1.55 -7.08
CA PHE A 62 5.28 -0.96 -7.70
C PHE A 62 5.16 -1.33 -9.18
N SER A 63 6.26 -1.23 -9.93
CA SER A 63 6.28 -1.66 -11.34
C SER A 63 5.90 -3.13 -11.49
N HIS A 64 6.42 -4.03 -10.65
CA HIS A 64 6.05 -5.44 -10.67
C HIS A 64 4.57 -5.66 -10.34
N LEU A 65 4.02 -4.99 -9.33
CA LEU A 65 2.61 -5.05 -8.95
C LEU A 65 1.70 -4.64 -10.12
N PHE A 66 1.91 -3.44 -10.67
CA PHE A 66 1.08 -2.92 -11.76
C PHE A 66 1.19 -3.77 -13.04
N ASN A 67 2.39 -4.26 -13.35
CA ASN A 67 2.58 -5.15 -14.50
C ASN A 67 1.89 -6.50 -14.29
N ALA A 68 1.93 -7.07 -13.08
CA ALA A 68 1.24 -8.32 -12.77
C ALA A 68 -0.29 -8.17 -12.91
N CYS A 69 -0.85 -7.10 -12.35
CA CYS A 69 -2.28 -6.79 -12.50
C CYS A 69 -2.68 -6.60 -13.98
N SER A 70 -1.94 -5.78 -14.72
CA SER A 70 -2.21 -5.53 -16.15
C SER A 70 -2.16 -6.81 -16.96
N LYS A 71 -1.13 -7.65 -16.76
CA LYS A 71 -0.99 -8.95 -17.42
C LYS A 71 -2.15 -9.90 -17.09
N TYR A 72 -2.55 -9.98 -15.83
CA TYR A 72 -3.66 -10.82 -15.40
C TYR A 72 -4.97 -10.40 -16.05
N ILE A 73 -5.32 -9.11 -15.97
CA ILE A 73 -6.57 -8.57 -16.56
C ILE A 73 -6.56 -8.73 -18.08
N ASN A 74 -5.47 -8.39 -18.75
CA ASN A 74 -5.34 -8.54 -20.20
C ASN A 74 -5.52 -10.00 -20.63
N LYS A 75 -4.90 -10.94 -19.92
CA LYS A 75 -5.06 -12.37 -20.19
C LYS A 75 -6.49 -12.86 -19.91
N LYS A 76 -7.08 -12.48 -18.77
CA LYS A 76 -8.41 -12.95 -18.34
C LYS A 76 -9.52 -12.48 -19.27
N TYR A 77 -9.45 -11.23 -19.71
CA TYR A 77 -10.49 -10.59 -20.51
C TYR A 77 -10.10 -10.40 -21.98
N GLN A 78 -9.03 -11.06 -22.44
CA GLN A 78 -8.54 -10.99 -23.82
C GLN A 78 -8.32 -9.55 -24.32
N ARG A 79 -7.86 -8.67 -23.43
CA ARG A 79 -7.54 -7.27 -23.72
C ARG A 79 -6.04 -7.11 -24.05
N THR A 80 -5.71 -6.00 -24.69
CA THR A 80 -4.33 -5.55 -24.91
C THR A 80 -4.17 -4.10 -24.44
N GLY A 81 -2.92 -3.64 -24.27
CA GLY A 81 -2.61 -2.27 -23.86
C GLY A 81 -2.48 -2.06 -22.35
N SER A 82 -2.38 -0.78 -21.94
CA SER A 82 -2.24 -0.36 -20.54
C SER A 82 -3.56 -0.55 -19.79
N LEU A 83 -3.49 -1.05 -18.56
CA LEU A 83 -4.63 -1.07 -17.64
C LEU A 83 -4.76 0.23 -16.85
N PHE A 84 -3.61 0.81 -16.47
CA PHE A 84 -3.55 1.97 -15.58
C PHE A 84 -3.27 3.25 -16.38
N GLU A 85 -3.92 4.34 -15.96
CA GLU A 85 -3.60 5.68 -16.41
C GLU A 85 -2.21 6.10 -15.90
N ARG A 86 -1.54 6.98 -16.65
CA ARG A 86 -0.20 7.45 -16.35
C ARG A 86 -0.12 8.98 -16.48
N PRO A 87 0.67 9.66 -15.64
CA PRO A 87 1.39 9.13 -14.47
C PRO A 87 0.45 8.88 -13.27
N PHE A 88 0.80 7.96 -12.37
CA PHE A 88 0.11 7.88 -11.08
C PHE A 88 0.59 9.03 -10.19
N LYS A 89 -0.34 9.68 -9.49
CA LYS A 89 -0.03 10.74 -8.53
C LYS A 89 0.49 10.15 -7.23
N ARG A 90 1.35 10.90 -6.54
CA ARG A 90 1.86 10.54 -5.21
C ARG A 90 2.04 11.82 -4.39
N LYS A 91 1.54 11.81 -3.16
CA LYS A 91 1.68 12.92 -2.22
C LYS A 91 2.33 12.42 -0.94
N LEU A 92 3.31 13.17 -0.43
CA LEU A 92 3.93 12.87 0.85
C LEU A 92 2.92 13.19 1.96
N VAL A 93 2.84 12.30 2.95
CA VAL A 93 2.05 12.51 4.16
C VAL A 93 3.04 12.67 5.31
N ASP A 94 3.15 13.88 5.82
CA ASP A 94 4.08 14.27 6.90
C ASP A 94 3.35 14.80 8.15
N ASP A 95 2.03 14.90 8.11
CA ASP A 95 1.18 15.28 9.22
C ASP A 95 0.28 14.12 9.68
N GLU A 96 0.22 13.92 11.00
CA GLU A 96 -0.51 12.82 11.61
C GLU A 96 -2.05 12.97 11.48
N THR A 97 -2.55 14.20 11.52
CA THR A 97 -3.99 14.48 11.39
C THR A 97 -4.45 14.15 9.97
N TYR A 98 -3.72 14.61 8.96
CA TYR A 98 -3.96 14.28 7.56
C TYR A 98 -3.80 12.77 7.32
N PHE A 99 -2.81 12.14 7.94
CA PHE A 99 -2.64 10.69 7.85
C PHE A 99 -3.88 9.92 8.32
N ARG A 100 -4.46 10.26 9.48
CA ARG A 100 -5.71 9.65 9.96
C ARG A 100 -6.87 9.95 9.03
N THR A 101 -6.97 11.19 8.55
CA THR A 101 -8.01 11.62 7.60
C THR A 101 -7.93 10.85 6.28
N LEU A 102 -6.73 10.54 5.78
CA LEU A 102 -6.54 9.73 4.57
C LEU A 102 -7.01 8.29 4.75
N VAL A 103 -6.83 7.69 5.93
CA VAL A 103 -7.37 6.36 6.21
C VAL A 103 -8.91 6.39 6.14
N LEU A 104 -9.53 7.40 6.74
CA LEU A 104 -10.99 7.60 6.67
C LEU A 104 -11.46 7.80 5.23
N TYR A 105 -10.79 8.69 4.49
CA TYR A 105 -11.08 8.97 3.08
C TYR A 105 -11.03 7.69 2.24
N ILE A 106 -9.94 6.92 2.31
CA ILE A 106 -9.77 5.69 1.53
C ILE A 106 -10.86 4.66 1.84
N HIS A 107 -11.21 4.49 3.11
CA HIS A 107 -12.27 3.55 3.51
C HIS A 107 -13.67 4.04 3.11
N ASN A 108 -13.89 5.36 3.06
CA ASN A 108 -15.16 5.98 2.67
C ASN A 108 -15.25 6.37 1.19
N ASN A 109 -14.20 6.17 0.37
CA ASN A 109 -14.24 6.39 -1.07
C ASN A 109 -15.39 5.68 -1.80
N PRO A 110 -15.78 4.44 -1.43
CA PRO A 110 -16.95 3.81 -2.00
C PRO A 110 -18.24 4.60 -1.77
N ILE A 111 -18.36 5.26 -0.61
CA ILE A 111 -19.49 6.15 -0.29
C ILE A 111 -19.37 7.46 -1.07
N HIS A 112 -18.18 8.08 -1.03
CA HIS A 112 -17.88 9.32 -1.73
C HIS A 112 -18.24 9.27 -3.21
N HIS A 113 -17.93 8.16 -3.88
CA HIS A 113 -18.22 7.97 -5.30
C HIS A 113 -19.55 7.26 -5.60
N GLY A 114 -20.40 7.06 -4.59
CA GLY A 114 -21.76 6.55 -4.76
C GLY A 114 -21.87 5.06 -5.11
N PHE A 115 -20.86 4.25 -4.77
CA PHE A 115 -20.91 2.79 -4.93
C PHE A 115 -21.70 2.08 -3.84
N THR A 116 -21.79 2.68 -2.65
CA THR A 116 -22.52 2.16 -1.48
C THR A 116 -22.89 3.30 -0.54
N ASP A 117 -23.91 3.12 0.30
CA ASP A 117 -24.29 4.10 1.32
C ASP A 117 -23.46 3.94 2.61
N ILE A 118 -22.90 2.75 2.84
CA ILE A 118 -22.13 2.42 4.05
C ILE A 118 -20.85 1.64 3.72
N ALA A 119 -19.76 1.96 4.42
CA ALA A 119 -18.42 1.40 4.14
C ALA A 119 -18.35 -0.12 4.31
N VAL A 120 -19.18 -0.67 5.20
CA VAL A 120 -19.24 -2.11 5.50
C VAL A 120 -19.71 -2.95 4.29
N ASP A 121 -20.49 -2.36 3.39
CA ASP A 121 -21.04 -3.04 2.22
C ASP A 121 -20.05 -3.11 1.05
N TYR A 122 -18.89 -2.45 1.17
CA TYR A 122 -17.84 -2.48 0.15
C TYR A 122 -16.68 -3.42 0.55
N PRO A 123 -16.67 -4.67 0.08
CA PRO A 123 -15.70 -5.68 0.52
C PRO A 123 -14.27 -5.45 0.00
N TRP A 124 -14.09 -4.55 -0.97
CA TRP A 124 -12.79 -4.30 -1.59
C TRP A 124 -12.00 -3.16 -0.91
N SER A 125 -12.18 -3.01 0.40
CA SER A 125 -11.43 -2.09 1.25
C SER A 125 -10.77 -2.83 2.43
N SER A 126 -9.75 -2.21 3.05
CA SER A 126 -9.13 -2.73 4.27
C SER A 126 -10.00 -2.57 5.52
N TYR A 127 -11.07 -1.77 5.48
CA TYR A 127 -11.92 -1.47 6.64
C TYR A 127 -12.45 -2.74 7.33
N LEU A 128 -13.08 -3.63 6.57
CA LEU A 128 -13.58 -4.91 7.09
C LEU A 128 -12.44 -5.81 7.59
N THR A 129 -11.27 -5.74 6.97
CA THR A 129 -10.10 -6.52 7.38
C THR A 129 -9.56 -6.04 8.72
N CYS A 130 -9.62 -4.74 9.00
CA CYS A 130 -9.26 -4.17 10.30
C CYS A 130 -10.16 -4.71 11.41
N LEU A 131 -11.47 -4.75 11.17
CA LEU A 131 -12.49 -5.18 12.14
C LEU A 131 -12.67 -6.70 12.25
N SER A 132 -12.13 -7.45 11.29
CA SER A 132 -12.27 -8.91 11.28
C SER A 132 -11.35 -9.57 12.32
N GLY A 133 -11.75 -10.72 12.86
CA GLY A 133 -10.86 -11.63 13.59
C GLY A 133 -10.05 -12.59 12.71
N LYS A 134 -10.28 -12.62 11.39
CA LYS A 134 -9.64 -13.58 10.48
C LYS A 134 -8.13 -13.34 10.36
N PRO A 135 -7.29 -14.36 10.11
CA PRO A 135 -5.86 -14.15 9.84
C PRO A 135 -5.64 -13.18 8.69
N THR A 136 -4.71 -12.24 8.87
CA THR A 136 -4.36 -11.23 7.85
C THR A 136 -2.91 -10.78 8.03
N ASN A 137 -2.29 -10.35 6.93
CA ASN A 137 -0.99 -9.69 6.95
C ASN A 137 -1.08 -8.19 7.25
N LEU A 138 -2.31 -7.65 7.31
CA LEU A 138 -2.53 -6.26 7.68
C LEU A 138 -2.18 -6.04 9.14
N LYS A 139 -1.43 -4.98 9.43
CA LYS A 139 -1.12 -4.51 10.78
C LYS A 139 -2.33 -3.84 11.44
N ARG A 140 -3.48 -4.54 11.48
CA ARG A 140 -4.77 -3.98 11.93
C ARG A 140 -4.73 -3.37 13.33
N LYS A 141 -3.93 -3.95 14.25
CA LYS A 141 -3.79 -3.42 15.60
C LYS A 141 -3.18 -2.02 15.58
N GLU A 142 -2.06 -1.85 14.88
CA GLU A 142 -1.42 -0.54 14.68
C GLU A 142 -2.38 0.45 14.02
N VAL A 143 -3.13 0.02 13.00
CA VAL A 143 -4.10 0.88 12.31
C VAL A 143 -5.22 1.34 13.26
N ILE A 144 -5.75 0.44 14.09
CA ILE A 144 -6.79 0.76 15.07
C ILE A 144 -6.25 1.66 16.18
N GLU A 145 -5.02 1.43 16.63
CA GLU A 145 -4.35 2.24 17.67
C GLU A 145 -4.15 3.70 17.24
N TRP A 146 -4.04 3.99 15.93
CA TRP A 146 -4.06 5.38 15.43
C TRP A 146 -5.40 6.10 15.66
N PHE A 147 -6.44 5.37 16.01
CA PHE A 147 -7.76 5.89 16.38
C PHE A 147 -8.09 5.56 17.83
N ASP A 148 -7.07 5.34 18.67
CA ASP A 148 -7.15 4.98 20.09
C ASP A 148 -7.68 3.56 20.34
N ASP A 149 -8.86 3.23 19.83
CA ASP A 149 -9.48 1.91 19.96
C ASP A 149 -10.44 1.56 18.81
N GLU A 150 -10.96 0.34 18.80
CA GLU A 150 -11.89 -0.14 17.78
C GLU A 150 -13.22 0.65 17.77
N THR A 151 -13.66 1.13 18.94
CA THR A 151 -14.90 1.89 19.09
C THR A 151 -14.77 3.24 18.40
N ASN A 152 -13.70 3.96 18.69
CA ASN A 152 -13.42 5.25 18.10
C ASN A 152 -13.04 5.11 16.61
N PHE A 153 -12.33 4.05 16.22
CA PHE A 153 -12.13 3.69 14.81
C PHE A 153 -13.46 3.60 14.06
N LYS A 154 -14.43 2.84 14.57
CA LYS A 154 -15.77 2.75 13.94
C LYS A 154 -16.50 4.09 13.95
N TYR A 155 -16.50 4.79 15.08
CA TYR A 155 -17.17 6.07 15.26
C TYR A 155 -16.69 7.11 14.23
N MET A 156 -15.38 7.24 14.06
CA MET A 156 -14.76 8.17 13.11
C MET A 156 -15.10 7.84 11.65
N HIS A 157 -15.25 6.55 11.31
CA HIS A 157 -15.68 6.14 9.96
C HIS A 157 -17.15 6.42 9.66
N LEU A 158 -17.99 6.56 10.69
CA LEU A 158 -19.39 6.95 10.56
C LEU A 158 -19.57 8.47 10.45
N GLN A 159 -18.56 9.25 10.81
CA GLN A 159 -18.60 10.70 10.64
C GLN A 159 -18.46 11.06 9.16
N GLN A 160 -19.08 12.17 8.77
CA GLN A 160 -18.95 12.69 7.43
C GLN A 160 -17.51 13.17 7.21
N VAL A 161 -16.81 12.56 6.25
CA VAL A 161 -15.51 13.03 5.79
C VAL A 161 -15.76 14.22 4.86
N ASP A 162 -15.03 15.32 5.05
CA ASP A 162 -15.03 16.41 4.08
C ASP A 162 -14.26 15.95 2.83
N PHE A 163 -15.01 15.43 1.86
CA PHE A 163 -14.42 14.93 0.62
C PHE A 163 -13.91 16.07 -0.27
N ILE A 164 -14.45 17.29 -0.15
CA ILE A 164 -14.05 18.42 -0.97
C ILE A 164 -12.63 18.85 -0.59
N GLU A 165 -12.39 19.01 0.71
CA GLU A 165 -11.06 19.35 1.22
C GLU A 165 -10.02 18.29 0.83
N MET A 166 -10.41 17.00 0.89
CA MET A 166 -9.51 15.90 0.54
C MET A 166 -9.24 15.80 -0.96
N ASP A 167 -10.23 15.99 -1.81
CA ASP A 167 -10.06 16.00 -3.27
C ASP A 167 -9.17 17.16 -3.72
N ASP A 168 -9.39 18.36 -3.16
CA ASP A 168 -8.55 19.54 -3.40
C ASP A 168 -7.09 19.27 -2.99
N TRP A 169 -6.89 18.64 -1.82
CA TRP A 169 -5.56 18.27 -1.36
C TRP A 169 -4.93 17.17 -2.25
N LEU A 170 -5.70 16.18 -2.70
CA LEU A 170 -5.22 15.11 -3.58
C LEU A 170 -5.05 15.58 -5.04
N GLU A 171 -5.53 16.78 -5.36
CA GLU A 171 -5.55 17.38 -6.70
C GLU A 171 -6.33 16.51 -7.71
N ILE A 172 -7.47 15.93 -7.33
CA ILE A 172 -8.23 14.96 -8.16
C ILE A 172 -9.60 15.47 -8.62
#